data_AF-A0A527ZAP3-F1
#
_entry.id   AF-A0A527ZAP3-F1
#
_cell.length_a   1.000
_cell.length_b   1.000
_cell.length_c   1.000
_cell.angle_alpha   90.00
_cell.angle_beta   90.00
_cell.angle_gamma   90.00
#
_symmetry.space_group_name_H-M   'P 1'
#
loop_
_entity.id
_entity.type
_entity.pdbx_description
1 polymer ?
#
loop_
_entity_poly.entity_id
_entity_poly.type
_entity_poly.pdbx_seq_one_letter_code
_entity_poly.pdbx_strand_id
1 'polypeptide(L)' 'VFDVSGPDRRQNPGHRQSNDDPAIRFVRFRPPKLERTAEGVTLSLPHIRLDRALQFLIGDRLA' A
#
# COMPACT_ATOMS: atom_id res chain seq x y z
N VAL A 1 1.97 -59.44 -23.72
CA VAL A 1 2.96 -58.58 -23.05
C VAL A 1 2.33 -57.21 -22.90
N PHE A 2 1.86 -56.93 -21.67
CA PHE A 2 1.41 -55.66 -21.06
C PHE A 2 0.40 -54.75 -21.78
N ASP A 3 -0.80 -54.74 -21.20
CA ASP A 3 -1.72 -53.61 -21.07
C ASP A 3 -1.03 -52.44 -20.35
N VAL A 4 -1.16 -51.21 -20.87
CA VAL A 4 -1.12 -49.98 -20.05
C VAL A 4 -1.97 -48.90 -20.72
N SER A 5 -3.24 -48.85 -20.31
CA SER A 5 -3.93 -47.68 -19.77
C SER A 5 -3.53 -46.27 -20.24
N GLY A 6 -4.46 -45.65 -20.98
CA GLY A 6 -5.07 -44.36 -20.61
C GLY A 6 -4.40 -43.08 -21.11
N PRO A 7 -5.17 -42.06 -21.56
CA PRO A 7 -4.63 -40.72 -21.77
C PRO A 7 -4.25 -40.15 -20.41
N ASP A 8 -2.96 -39.93 -20.17
CA ASP A 8 -2.46 -39.23 -19.00
C ASP A 8 -2.88 -37.75 -19.10
N ARG A 9 -4.14 -37.47 -18.74
CA ARG A 9 -4.58 -36.15 -18.32
C ARG A 9 -3.83 -35.84 -17.03
N ARG A 10 -2.56 -35.45 -17.17
CA ARG A 10 -1.86 -34.65 -16.18
C ARG A 10 -2.69 -33.40 -16.00
N GLN A 11 -3.60 -33.47 -15.03
CA GLN A 11 -4.21 -32.30 -14.45
C GLN A 11 -3.04 -31.44 -14.02
N ASN A 12 -2.79 -30.36 -14.76
CA ASN A 12 -1.93 -29.31 -14.29
C ASN A 12 -2.58 -28.85 -12.97
N PRO A 13 -1.95 -29.01 -11.81
CA PRO A 13 -2.50 -28.46 -10.59
C PRO A 13 -2.50 -26.96 -10.81
N GLY A 14 -3.68 -26.42 -11.12
CA GLY A 14 -3.89 -24.99 -11.15
C GLY A 14 -3.27 -24.45 -9.88
N HIS A 15 -2.38 -23.47 -10.02
CA HIS A 15 -1.95 -22.63 -8.92
C HIS A 15 -3.23 -22.08 -8.29
N ARG A 16 -3.77 -22.81 -7.31
CA ARG A 16 -4.80 -22.34 -6.43
C ARG A 16 -4.05 -21.28 -5.65
N GLN A 17 -4.15 -20.03 -6.12
CA GLN A 17 -3.85 -18.87 -5.30
C GLN A 17 -4.81 -18.99 -4.12
N SER A 18 -4.38 -19.75 -3.12
CA SER A 18 -4.98 -19.72 -1.81
C SER A 18 -4.83 -18.26 -1.41
N ASN A 19 -5.95 -17.54 -1.40
CA ASN A 19 -6.13 -16.23 -0.78
C ASN A 19 -5.88 -16.30 0.75
N ASP A 20 -5.03 -17.21 1.20
CA ASP A 20 -4.56 -17.36 2.58
C ASP A 20 -3.48 -16.33 2.92
N ASP A 21 -3.26 -15.33 2.05
CA ASP A 21 -2.62 -14.10 2.52
C ASP A 21 -3.56 -13.46 3.55
N PRO A 22 -3.16 -13.37 4.83
CA PRO A 22 -4.02 -12.86 5.86
C PRO A 22 -4.47 -11.45 5.48
N ALA A 23 -5.78 -11.23 5.36
CA ALA A 23 -6.33 -9.94 4.97
C ALA A 23 -5.83 -8.82 5.90
N ILE A 24 -4.85 -8.04 5.43
CA ILE A 24 -4.24 -6.94 6.18
C ILE A 24 -5.30 -5.85 6.34
N ARG A 25 -5.68 -5.58 7.58
CA ARG A 25 -6.65 -4.52 7.92
C ARG A 25 -5.92 -3.31 8.49
N PHE A 26 -5.99 -2.19 7.79
CA PHE A 26 -5.47 -0.92 8.25
C PHE A 26 -6.47 -0.23 9.18
N VAL A 27 -6.01 0.24 10.33
CA VAL A 27 -6.83 1.06 11.23
C VAL A 27 -6.96 2.48 10.67
N ARG A 28 -8.13 3.09 10.86
CA ARG A 28 -8.36 4.48 10.48
C ARG A 28 -8.21 5.36 11.71
N PHE A 29 -7.30 6.32 11.63
CA PHE A 29 -7.13 7.31 12.69
C PHE A 29 -8.13 8.45 12.51
N ARG A 30 -8.70 8.93 13.61
CA ARG A 30 -9.45 10.18 13.62
C ARG A 30 -8.45 11.33 13.50
N PRO A 31 -8.76 12.40 12.75
CA PRO A 31 -7.88 13.56 12.64
C PRO A 31 -7.48 14.10 14.03
N PRO A 32 -6.21 14.45 14.26
CA PRO A 32 -5.76 15.04 15.52
C PRO A 32 -6.39 16.42 15.70
N LYS A 33 -6.66 16.81 16.95
CA LYS A 33 -7.13 18.15 17.27
C LYS A 33 -6.04 19.17 16.91
N LEU A 34 -6.44 20.25 16.27
CA LEU A 34 -5.53 21.27 15.79
C LEU A 34 -5.37 22.34 16.88
N GLU A 35 -4.26 22.33 17.61
CA GLU A 35 -3.93 23.38 18.56
C GLU A 35 -3.44 24.61 17.77
N ARG A 36 -4.22 25.70 17.79
CA ARG A 36 -3.83 26.99 17.19
C ARG A 36 -3.24 27.86 18.31
N THR A 37 -1.98 28.24 18.20
CA THR A 37 -1.40 29.32 19.02
C THR A 37 -2.09 30.65 18.72
N ALA A 38 -2.12 31.54 19.72
CA ALA A 38 -2.92 32.77 19.73
C ALA A 38 -2.41 33.86 18.76
N GLU A 39 -1.24 33.69 18.15
CA GLU A 39 -0.58 34.71 17.33
C GLU A 39 -0.86 34.62 15.81
N GLY A 40 -1.84 33.82 15.36
CA GLY A 40 -2.28 33.83 13.95
C GLY A 40 -1.27 33.29 12.93
N VAL A 41 -0.12 32.78 13.38
CA VAL A 41 0.81 32.00 12.54
C VAL A 41 0.46 30.54 12.74
N THR A 42 0.06 29.88 11.65
CA THR A 42 -0.27 28.46 11.62
C THR A 42 0.94 27.65 12.08
N LEU A 43 0.92 27.17 13.32
CA LEU A 43 1.77 26.04 13.72
C LEU A 43 1.61 24.97 12.64
N SER A 44 2.71 24.65 11.97
CA SER A 44 2.77 23.72 10.85
C SER A 44 1.95 22.48 11.21
N LEU A 45 0.88 22.24 10.44
CA LEU A 45 0.05 21.03 10.61
C LEU A 45 1.01 19.83 10.69
N PRO A 46 0.93 18.95 11.71
CA PRO A 46 1.79 17.77 11.78
C PRO A 46 1.61 16.93 10.50
N HIS A 47 2.60 17.01 9.62
CA HIS A 47 2.57 16.40 8.30
C HIS A 47 3.75 15.46 8.15
N ILE A 48 3.53 14.33 7.50
CA ILE A 48 4.57 13.34 7.26
C ILE A 48 5.04 13.49 5.82
N ARG A 49 6.31 13.84 5.65
CA ARG A 49 7.02 13.91 4.35
C ARG A 49 6.42 14.87 3.31
N LEU A 50 5.71 15.92 3.73
CA LEU A 50 5.25 16.96 2.82
C LEU A 50 6.43 17.61 2.09
N ASP A 51 7.53 17.89 2.80
CA ASP A 51 8.77 18.42 2.22
C ASP A 51 9.25 17.59 1.04
N ARG A 52 9.23 16.26 1.17
CA ARG A 52 9.73 15.40 0.11
C ARG A 52 8.78 15.38 -1.09
N ALA A 53 7.47 15.47 -0.85
CA ALA A 53 6.49 15.61 -1.92
C ALA A 53 6.66 16.95 -2.65
N LEU A 54 6.83 18.05 -1.92
CA LEU A 54 7.09 19.36 -2.50
C LEU A 54 8.40 19.35 -3.30
N GLN A 55 9.48 18.82 -2.74
CA GLN A 55 10.75 18.68 -3.47
C GLN A 55 10.60 17.86 -4.77
N PHE A 56 9.78 16.81 -4.78
CA PHE A 56 9.50 16.06 -6.00
C PHE A 56 8.67 16.87 -7.01
N LEU A 57 7.68 17.62 -6.55
CA LEU A 57 6.74 18.33 -7.41
C LEU A 57 7.30 19.64 -7.98
N ILE A 58 8.09 20.38 -7.20
CA ILE A 58 8.58 21.73 -7.56
C ILE A 58 10.11 21.86 -7.51
N GLY A 59 10.83 20.85 -7.00
CA GLY A 59 12.28 20.92 -6.81
C GLY A 59 13.09 21.11 -8.09
N ASP A 60 12.63 20.55 -9.21
CA ASP A 60 13.30 20.72 -10.51
C ASP A 60 13.14 22.14 -11.09
N ARG A 61 12.17 22.91 -10.60
CA ARG A 61 11.81 24.24 -11.12
C ARG A 61 12.38 25.39 -10.31
N LEU A 62 12.98 25.08 -9.16
CA LEU A 62 13.60 26.02 -8.24
C LEU A 62 15.15 25.93 -8.26
N ALA A 63 15.70 25.14 -9.17
CA ALA A 63 17.13 24.95 -9.37
C ALA A 63 17.76 26.07 -10.22
#